data_AF-A0A3M2SUX6-F1
#
_entry.id   AF-A0A3M2SUX6-F1
#
_cell.length_a   1.000
_cell.length_b   1.000
_cell.length_c   1.000
_cell.angle_alpha   90.00
_cell.angle_beta   90.00
_cell.angle_gamma   90.00
#
_symmetry.space_group_name_H-M   'P 1'
#
loop_
_entity.id
_entity.type
_entity.pdbx_description
1 polymer ?
#
loop_
_entity_poly.entity_id
_entity_poly.type
_entity_poly.pdbx_seq_one_letter_code
_entity_poly.pdbx_strand_id
1 'polypeptide(L)'
;MPAQPPLPPLLTPYLSPPESSLNVISSVLAATGNWLVLRFLYATLSASPGSGAVTGIDGSETGKKRKVVLLSFLRNWDFWRSEAKKLGLDLARLADKGLFAYIDGLSELFYAPANASAASTQSGAIPIRSTGPAPTRTPQPAPGPGNTSPKPSTEPGVARRLHFSGNGTAALDGLERDIVSVINQLKSTGDSEDESEVVLIVDQPDLLLAATGPSRGIGATEMTEWVMGLQQVSLQSGYV
;
A
#
# COMPACT_ATOMS: atom_id res chain seq x y z
N MET A 1 15.90 3.27 -15.78
CA MET A 1 16.56 4.27 -14.94
C MET A 1 18.07 4.07 -15.05
N PRO A 2 18.83 5.10 -15.43
CA PRO A 2 20.30 5.08 -15.28
C PRO A 2 20.66 4.77 -13.82
N ALA A 3 21.89 4.31 -13.57
CA ALA A 3 22.37 4.07 -12.21
C ALA A 3 22.09 5.31 -11.34
N GLN A 4 21.46 5.11 -10.18
CA GLN A 4 21.14 6.25 -9.32
C GLN A 4 22.43 6.94 -8.89
N PRO A 5 22.50 8.28 -8.96
CA PRO A 5 23.67 9.00 -8.53
C PRO A 5 23.96 8.68 -7.05
N PRO A 6 25.24 8.69 -6.64
CA PRO A 6 25.61 8.51 -5.23
C PRO A 6 24.87 9.54 -4.37
N LEU A 7 24.49 9.13 -3.16
CA LEU A 7 23.80 10.02 -2.23
C LEU A 7 24.74 11.20 -1.90
N PRO A 8 24.32 12.45 -2.12
CA PRO A 8 25.07 13.61 -1.65
C PRO A 8 25.31 13.51 -0.14
N PRO A 9 26.55 13.64 0.36
CA PRO A 9 26.85 13.43 1.79
C PRO A 9 26.04 14.32 2.74
N LEU A 10 25.65 15.52 2.27
CA LEU A 10 24.82 16.46 3.02
C LEU A 10 23.39 15.96 3.26
N LEU A 11 22.90 14.99 2.48
CA LEU A 11 21.55 14.44 2.63
C LEU A 11 21.49 13.24 3.58
N THR A 12 22.64 12.60 3.85
CA THR A 12 22.75 11.45 4.75
C THR A 12 22.07 11.66 6.11
N PRO A 13 22.26 12.77 6.85
CA PRO A 13 21.62 12.94 8.15
C PRO A 13 20.10 13.06 8.06
N TYR A 14 19.55 13.50 6.93
CA TYR A 14 18.11 13.68 6.75
C TYR A 14 17.37 12.40 6.35
N LEU A 15 18.10 11.32 6.02
CA LEU A 15 17.48 10.02 5.70
C LEU A 15 17.13 9.20 6.95
N SER A 16 17.63 9.59 8.12
CA SER A 16 17.26 9.01 9.41
C SER A 16 16.48 10.03 10.22
N PRO A 17 15.19 10.20 9.94
CA PRO A 17 14.37 11.16 10.64
C PRO A 17 14.28 10.83 12.14
N PRO A 18 14.25 11.84 13.02
CA PRO A 18 13.99 11.64 14.45
C PRO A 18 12.65 10.95 14.69
N GLU A 19 12.54 10.27 15.84
CA GLU A 19 11.26 9.76 16.33
C GLU A 19 10.24 10.92 16.33
N SER A 20 9.00 10.64 15.93
CA SER A 20 7.91 11.62 15.91
C SER A 20 8.00 12.76 14.87
N SER A 21 8.89 12.67 13.88
CA SER A 21 9.01 13.70 12.83
C SER A 21 8.12 13.45 11.61
N LEU A 22 7.66 14.53 10.97
CA LEU A 22 6.99 14.53 9.67
C LEU A 22 7.92 15.15 8.63
N ASN A 23 8.28 14.37 7.60
CA ASN A 23 9.18 14.81 6.54
C ASN A 23 8.41 14.98 5.24
N VAL A 24 8.51 16.16 4.64
CA VAL A 24 7.83 16.50 3.39
C VAL A 24 8.86 16.57 2.27
N ILE A 25 8.72 15.69 1.28
CA ILE A 25 9.53 15.72 0.05
C ILE A 25 8.70 16.37 -1.04
N SER A 26 9.11 17.57 -1.47
CA SER A 26 8.56 18.22 -2.65
C SER A 26 9.47 18.02 -3.85
N SER A 27 8.88 17.95 -5.04
CA SER A 27 9.62 17.76 -6.29
C SER A 27 8.96 18.54 -7.43
N VAL A 28 9.70 18.74 -8.52
CA VAL A 28 9.20 19.38 -9.75
C VAL A 28 9.19 18.36 -10.88
N LEU A 29 8.40 18.59 -11.94
CA LEU A 29 8.27 17.64 -13.07
C LEU A 29 9.61 17.22 -13.68
N ALA A 30 10.59 18.12 -13.71
CA ALA A 30 11.93 17.85 -14.24
C ALA A 30 12.87 17.11 -13.25
N ALA A 31 12.47 16.96 -11.98
CA ALA A 31 13.30 16.38 -10.92
C ALA A 31 12.44 15.56 -9.95
N THR A 32 12.01 14.36 -10.38
CA THR A 32 11.12 13.48 -9.60
C THR A 32 11.75 13.02 -8.28
N GLY A 33 10.98 13.02 -7.19
CA GLY A 33 11.43 12.63 -5.83
C GLY A 33 11.65 11.13 -5.58
N ASN A 34 11.33 10.26 -6.54
CA ASN A 34 11.32 8.79 -6.35
C ASN A 34 12.67 8.22 -5.89
N TRP A 35 13.77 8.77 -6.41
CA TRP A 35 15.11 8.32 -6.02
C TRP A 35 15.36 8.56 -4.52
N LEU A 36 14.83 9.65 -3.97
CA LEU A 36 14.99 10.00 -2.57
C LEU A 36 14.12 9.07 -1.69
N VAL A 37 12.90 8.75 -2.12
CA VAL A 37 12.04 7.75 -1.45
C VAL A 37 12.77 6.40 -1.35
N LEU A 38 13.42 5.95 -2.42
CA LEU A 38 14.22 4.72 -2.40
C LEU A 38 15.41 4.80 -1.44
N ARG A 39 16.01 5.98 -1.27
CA ARG A 39 17.08 6.21 -0.28
C ARG A 39 16.55 6.17 1.15
N PHE A 40 15.35 6.70 1.41
CA PHE A 40 14.67 6.54 2.70
C PHE A 40 14.36 5.07 2.99
N LEU A 41 13.83 4.33 2.01
CA LEU A 41 13.59 2.89 2.14
C LEU A 41 14.89 2.15 2.46
N TYR A 42 15.95 2.41 1.69
CA TYR A 42 17.24 1.77 1.90
C TYR A 42 17.82 2.09 3.28
N ALA A 43 17.87 3.36 3.69
CA ALA A 43 18.41 3.76 4.97
C ALA A 43 17.63 3.12 6.13
N THR A 44 16.30 3.15 6.06
CA THR A 44 15.43 2.63 7.13
C THR A 44 15.50 1.11 7.25
N LEU A 45 15.49 0.38 6.12
CA LEU A 45 15.46 -1.08 6.11
C LEU A 45 16.86 -1.73 6.19
N SER A 46 17.92 -0.98 5.89
CA SER A 46 19.31 -1.45 6.01
C SER A 46 19.94 -1.12 7.36
N ALA A 47 19.35 -0.20 8.13
CA ALA A 47 19.70 0.07 9.53
C ALA A 47 19.27 -1.11 10.42
N SER A 48 19.92 -2.25 10.24
CA SER A 48 19.82 -3.39 11.14
C SER A 48 20.93 -3.29 12.19
N PRO A 49 20.65 -3.54 13.48
CA PRO A 49 21.61 -3.40 14.60
C PRO A 49 22.83 -4.36 14.56
N GLY A 50 23.06 -5.06 13.44
CA GLY A 50 24.20 -5.96 13.24
C GLY A 50 24.98 -5.78 11.94
N SER A 51 24.66 -4.77 11.12
CA SER A 51 25.44 -4.48 9.91
C SER A 51 26.39 -3.31 10.18
N GLY A 52 27.65 -3.64 10.43
CA GLY A 52 28.74 -2.67 10.67
C GLY A 52 29.05 -1.82 9.44
N ALA A 53 28.16 -0.89 9.12
CA ALA A 53 28.47 0.22 8.22
C ALA A 53 29.25 1.28 9.00
N VAL A 54 30.50 1.47 8.60
CA VAL A 54 31.48 2.43 9.12
C VAL A 54 30.99 3.86 8.84
N THR A 55 30.18 4.40 9.73
CA THR A 55 30.00 5.85 9.90
C THR A 55 29.87 6.11 11.39
N GLY A 56 31.01 6.44 12.02
CA GLY A 56 31.09 6.71 13.44
C GLY A 56 30.48 8.07 13.83
N ILE A 57 30.46 8.24 15.16
CA ILE A 57 30.11 9.45 15.93
C ILE A 57 28.61 9.68 16.09
N ASP A 58 27.95 8.81 16.87
CA ASP A 58 27.43 9.20 18.19
C ASP A 58 26.89 7.95 18.90
N GLY A 59 27.37 7.74 20.13
CA GLY A 59 26.88 6.70 21.00
C GLY A 59 25.63 7.18 21.72
N SER A 60 24.45 6.81 21.22
CA SER A 60 23.24 6.70 22.03
C SER A 60 22.17 5.89 21.30
N GLU A 61 21.50 5.05 22.08
CA GLU A 61 20.21 4.40 21.82
C GLU A 61 20.20 3.20 20.86
N THR A 62 20.16 2.01 21.47
CA THR A 62 19.35 0.85 21.08
C THR A 62 18.77 0.93 19.67
N GLY A 63 19.45 0.33 18.70
CA GLY A 63 18.99 0.26 17.31
C GLY A 63 17.71 -0.58 17.19
N LYS A 64 16.56 0.04 17.48
CA LYS A 64 15.23 -0.54 17.31
C LYS A 64 15.10 -0.97 15.84
N LYS A 65 14.65 -2.19 15.61
CA LYS A 65 14.36 -2.65 14.24
C LYS A 65 13.22 -1.80 13.68
N ARG A 66 13.49 -1.05 12.61
CA ARG A 66 12.46 -0.27 11.93
C ARG A 66 11.75 -1.10 10.88
N LYS A 67 10.42 -0.97 10.85
CA LYS A 67 9.54 -1.51 9.81
C LYS A 67 9.05 -0.37 8.93
N VAL A 68 8.70 -0.64 7.68
CA VAL A 68 8.25 0.40 6.75
C VAL A 68 6.92 0.04 6.10
N VAL A 69 5.99 1.00 6.10
CA VAL A 69 4.79 0.96 5.26
C VAL A 69 4.95 1.99 4.15
N LEU A 70 4.94 1.53 2.90
CA LEU A 70 4.93 2.40 1.74
C LEU A 70 3.53 2.44 1.14
N LEU A 71 2.88 3.60 1.21
CA LEU A 71 1.64 3.92 0.51
C LEU A 71 1.98 4.73 -0.74
N SER A 72 1.58 4.26 -1.92
CA SER A 72 1.79 5.01 -3.16
C SER A 72 0.48 5.18 -3.92
N PHE A 73 0.20 6.42 -4.30
CA PHE A 73 -0.97 6.79 -5.10
C PHE A 73 -0.69 6.83 -6.60
N LEU A 74 0.57 6.87 -7.05
CA LEU A 74 0.89 6.97 -8.49
C LEU A 74 1.76 5.82 -9.04
N ARG A 75 2.36 4.99 -8.19
CA ARG A 75 3.28 3.93 -8.63
C ARG A 75 2.90 2.60 -8.02
N ASN A 76 2.80 1.59 -8.86
CA ASN A 76 2.48 0.23 -8.46
C ASN A 76 3.65 -0.48 -7.76
N TRP A 77 3.36 -1.66 -7.21
CA TRP A 77 4.32 -2.53 -6.53
C TRP A 77 5.55 -2.87 -7.39
N ASP A 78 5.35 -3.25 -8.66
CA ASP A 78 6.43 -3.67 -9.55
C ASP A 78 7.45 -2.56 -9.79
N PHE A 79 6.99 -1.31 -9.88
CA PHE A 79 7.88 -0.15 -9.97
C PHE A 79 8.81 -0.09 -8.75
N TRP A 80 8.26 -0.06 -7.54
CA TRP A 80 9.06 0.05 -6.31
C TRP A 80 9.96 -1.16 -6.11
N ARG A 81 9.46 -2.37 -6.35
CA ARG A 81 10.22 -3.62 -6.28
C ARG A 81 11.42 -3.61 -7.21
N SER A 82 11.22 -3.22 -8.47
CA SER A 82 12.29 -3.24 -9.48
C SER A 82 13.35 -2.18 -9.24
N GLU A 83 12.97 -0.98 -8.79
CA GLU A 83 13.90 0.10 -8.49
C GLU A 83 14.67 -0.15 -7.18
N ALA A 84 14.02 -0.66 -6.14
CA ALA A 84 14.68 -1.05 -4.89
C ALA A 84 15.69 -2.18 -5.11
N LYS A 85 15.38 -3.15 -5.97
CA LYS A 85 16.29 -4.26 -6.31
C LYS A 85 17.60 -3.75 -6.93
N LYS A 86 17.56 -2.66 -7.71
CA LYS A 86 18.77 -2.03 -8.28
C LYS A 86 19.68 -1.41 -7.23
N LEU A 87 19.14 -1.10 -6.05
CA LEU A 87 19.88 -0.62 -4.88
C LEU A 87 20.29 -1.75 -3.92
N GLY A 88 20.07 -3.02 -4.29
CA GLY A 88 20.36 -4.17 -3.44
C GLY A 88 19.29 -4.45 -2.37
N LEU A 89 18.12 -3.79 -2.45
CA LEU A 89 17.02 -3.98 -1.51
C LEU A 89 15.94 -4.89 -2.11
N ASP A 90 15.75 -6.07 -1.53
CA ASP A 90 14.71 -7.01 -1.95
C ASP A 90 13.43 -6.80 -1.11
N LEU A 91 12.53 -5.94 -1.60
CA LEU A 91 11.29 -5.60 -0.91
C LEU A 91 10.36 -6.81 -0.72
N ALA A 92 10.36 -7.79 -1.65
CA ALA A 92 9.52 -8.97 -1.51
C ALA A 92 10.00 -9.82 -0.32
N ARG A 93 11.31 -10.04 -0.24
CA ARG A 93 11.91 -10.76 0.91
C ARG A 93 11.71 -10.02 2.23
N LEU A 94 11.69 -8.69 2.22
CA LEU A 94 11.43 -7.88 3.42
C LEU A 94 9.96 -7.91 3.83
N ALA A 95 9.04 -7.99 2.87
CA ALA A 95 7.62 -8.21 3.13
C ALA A 95 7.37 -9.58 3.77
N ASP A 96 7.99 -10.64 3.23
CA ASP A 96 7.90 -11.99 3.79
C ASP A 96 8.46 -12.06 5.23
N LYS A 97 9.41 -11.19 5.56
CA LYS A 97 10.00 -11.06 6.91
C LYS A 97 9.19 -10.16 7.85
N GLY A 98 8.08 -9.58 7.42
CA GLY A 98 7.29 -8.64 8.23
C GLY A 98 8.01 -7.33 8.54
N LEU A 99 9.00 -6.93 7.72
CA LEU A 99 9.73 -5.66 7.86
C LEU A 99 9.20 -4.56 6.93
N PHE A 100 8.48 -4.94 5.88
CA PHE A 100 7.98 -4.02 4.87
C PHE A 100 6.54 -4.37 4.49
N ALA A 101 5.71 -3.36 4.25
CA ALA A 101 4.39 -3.53 3.65
C ALA A 101 4.16 -2.46 2.57
N TYR A 102 3.53 -2.87 1.47
CA TYR A 102 3.12 -1.95 0.41
C TYR A 102 1.60 -1.82 0.37
N ILE A 103 1.13 -0.57 0.34
CA ILE A 103 -0.26 -0.21 0.17
C ILE A 103 -0.43 0.43 -1.20
N ASP A 104 -1.28 -0.17 -2.02
CA ASP A 104 -1.64 0.29 -3.34
C ASP A 104 -2.79 1.29 -3.26
N GLY A 105 -2.46 2.57 -3.42
CA GLY A 105 -3.42 3.68 -3.52
C GLY A 105 -3.76 4.05 -4.96
N LEU A 106 -3.38 3.25 -5.95
CA LEU A 106 -3.55 3.56 -7.37
C LEU A 106 -4.59 2.68 -8.04
N SER A 107 -4.40 1.35 -8.00
CA SER A 107 -5.09 0.45 -8.92
C SER A 107 -6.59 0.31 -8.66
N GLU A 108 -7.02 0.34 -7.40
CA GLU A 108 -8.43 0.14 -7.01
C GLU A 108 -9.07 1.36 -6.35
N LEU A 109 -8.35 2.48 -6.26
CA LEU A 109 -8.75 3.62 -5.45
C LEU A 109 -10.16 4.14 -5.77
N PHE A 110 -10.56 4.19 -7.04
CA PHE A 110 -11.89 4.68 -7.45
C PHE A 110 -12.82 3.59 -7.97
N TYR A 111 -12.46 2.33 -7.82
CA TYR A 111 -13.32 1.22 -8.20
C TYR A 111 -14.25 0.91 -7.03
N ALA A 112 -15.56 0.92 -7.29
CA ALA A 112 -16.48 0.35 -6.32
C ALA A 112 -16.19 -1.15 -6.25
N PRO A 113 -15.98 -1.73 -5.05
CA PRO A 113 -15.92 -3.17 -4.94
C PRO A 113 -17.22 -3.70 -5.55
N ALA A 114 -17.10 -4.59 -6.53
CA ALA A 114 -18.26 -5.19 -7.15
C ALA A 114 -19.00 -5.96 -6.05
N ASN A 115 -20.01 -5.32 -5.46
CA ASN A 115 -21.00 -6.03 -4.67
C ASN A 115 -21.50 -7.13 -5.60
N ALA A 116 -21.23 -8.38 -5.24
CA ALA A 116 -21.81 -9.53 -5.89
C ALA A 116 -23.33 -9.34 -5.76
N SER A 117 -23.92 -8.73 -6.78
CA SER A 117 -25.34 -8.46 -6.81
C SER A 117 -26.00 -9.84 -6.78
N ALA A 118 -26.63 -10.16 -5.64
CA ALA A 118 -27.39 -11.36 -5.47
C ALA A 118 -28.36 -11.45 -6.65
N ALA A 119 -28.14 -12.42 -7.53
CA ALA A 119 -29.02 -12.68 -8.65
C ALA A 119 -30.41 -12.94 -8.06
N SER A 120 -31.31 -11.98 -8.23
CA SER A 120 -32.72 -12.17 -7.95
C SER A 120 -33.21 -13.25 -8.90
N THR A 121 -33.31 -14.47 -8.39
CA THR A 121 -33.91 -15.60 -9.10
C THR A 121 -35.40 -15.32 -9.16
N GLN A 122 -35.85 -14.61 -10.20
CA GLN A 122 -37.26 -14.59 -10.55
C GLN A 122 -37.61 -15.99 -11.06
N SER A 123 -38.24 -16.78 -10.20
CA SER A 123 -38.86 -18.05 -10.55
C SER A 123 -40.01 -17.80 -11.53
N GLY A 124 -39.70 -17.83 -12.83
CA GLY A 124 -40.68 -17.93 -13.90
C GLY A 124 -41.15 -19.39 -14.03
N ALA A 125 -42.38 -19.66 -13.60
CA ALA A 125 -43.05 -20.94 -13.75
C ALA A 125 -43.26 -21.30 -15.24
N ILE A 126 -42.99 -22.56 -15.58
CA ILE A 126 -43.16 -23.16 -16.91
C ILE A 126 -44.58 -23.72 -17.03
N PRO A 127 -45.33 -23.53 -18.15
CA PRO A 127 -46.44 -24.41 -18.45
C PRO A 127 -46.01 -25.58 -19.34
N ILE A 128 -46.36 -26.77 -18.85
CA ILE A 128 -46.30 -28.09 -19.49
C ILE A 128 -47.20 -28.15 -20.73
N ARG A 129 -46.74 -28.78 -21.82
CA ARG A 129 -47.59 -29.61 -22.70
C ARG A 129 -46.79 -30.67 -23.45
N SER A 130 -47.27 -31.91 -23.32
CA SER A 130 -46.77 -33.17 -23.87
C SER A 130 -47.25 -33.45 -25.29
N THR A 131 -46.43 -34.17 -26.10
CA THR A 131 -46.68 -35.52 -26.70
C THR A 131 -46.00 -35.70 -28.08
N GLY A 132 -45.18 -36.76 -28.25
CA GLY A 132 -44.77 -37.29 -29.57
C GLY A 132 -43.47 -38.11 -29.56
N PRO A 133 -43.43 -39.39 -30.02
CA PRO A 133 -42.25 -40.25 -29.92
C PRO A 133 -41.50 -40.44 -31.25
N ALA A 134 -40.15 -40.44 -31.22
CA ALA A 134 -39.23 -41.40 -31.88
C ALA A 134 -37.79 -40.84 -31.97
N PRO A 135 -36.75 -41.71 -32.04
CA PRO A 135 -35.40 -41.41 -31.55
C PRO A 135 -34.39 -41.14 -32.66
N THR A 136 -33.43 -40.23 -32.46
CA THR A 136 -32.10 -40.29 -33.09
C THR A 136 -31.12 -39.26 -32.51
N ARG A 137 -29.94 -39.77 -32.12
CA ARG A 137 -28.60 -39.14 -32.17
C ARG A 137 -28.35 -37.89 -31.32
N THR A 138 -27.69 -38.12 -30.19
CA THR A 138 -27.04 -37.13 -29.32
C THR A 138 -25.86 -36.42 -30.00
N PRO A 139 -25.81 -35.08 -30.00
CA PRO A 139 -24.57 -34.32 -30.05
C PRO A 139 -24.17 -33.87 -28.64
N GLN A 140 -22.93 -34.18 -28.29
CA GLN A 140 -22.22 -33.77 -27.07
C GLN A 140 -22.20 -32.24 -26.91
N PRO A 141 -22.52 -31.66 -25.74
CA PRO A 141 -22.32 -30.24 -25.49
C PRO A 141 -20.84 -29.92 -25.28
N ALA A 142 -20.36 -28.88 -25.94
CA ALA A 142 -19.08 -28.24 -25.66
C ALA A 142 -19.05 -27.71 -24.21
N PRO A 143 -17.88 -27.70 -23.54
CA PRO A 143 -17.76 -27.10 -22.22
C PRO A 143 -17.99 -25.60 -22.34
N GLY A 144 -19.01 -25.11 -21.62
CA GLY A 144 -19.31 -23.68 -21.51
C GLY A 144 -18.13 -22.93 -20.89
N PRO A 145 -17.96 -21.64 -21.22
CA PRO A 145 -16.91 -20.80 -20.65
C PRO A 145 -17.07 -20.79 -19.13
N GLY A 146 -16.02 -21.26 -18.46
CA GLY A 146 -15.96 -21.34 -17.01
C GLY A 146 -16.31 -19.99 -16.40
N ASN A 147 -17.24 -20.04 -15.47
CA ASN A 147 -17.61 -18.94 -14.60
C ASN A 147 -16.41 -18.66 -13.67
N THR A 148 -15.41 -17.94 -14.16
CA THR A 148 -14.33 -17.43 -13.32
C THR A 148 -14.90 -16.26 -12.53
N SER A 149 -15.45 -16.56 -11.36
CA SER A 149 -15.61 -15.56 -10.31
C SER A 149 -14.26 -14.85 -10.15
N PRO A 150 -14.20 -13.51 -10.15
CA PRO A 150 -12.97 -12.79 -9.90
C PRO A 150 -12.60 -13.03 -8.43
N LYS A 151 -11.73 -14.01 -8.20
CA LYS A 151 -11.00 -14.13 -6.94
C LYS A 151 -10.17 -12.85 -6.83
N PRO A 152 -10.24 -12.08 -5.72
CA PRO A 152 -9.34 -10.95 -5.54
C PRO A 152 -7.93 -11.49 -5.68
N SER A 153 -7.25 -11.09 -6.74
CA SER A 153 -5.86 -11.44 -6.98
C SER A 153 -5.06 -10.76 -5.88
N THR A 154 -4.73 -11.51 -4.82
CA THR A 154 -3.71 -11.12 -3.86
C THR A 154 -2.39 -11.11 -4.64
N GLU A 155 -2.06 -9.98 -5.25
CA GLU A 155 -0.78 -9.80 -5.91
C GLU A 155 0.32 -10.00 -4.87
N PRO A 156 1.33 -10.86 -5.15
CA PRO A 156 2.40 -11.14 -4.20
C PRO A 156 3.21 -9.87 -3.92
N GLY A 157 3.08 -9.35 -2.70
CA GLY A 157 3.78 -8.16 -2.20
C GLY A 157 2.89 -6.95 -1.91
N VAL A 158 1.61 -6.96 -2.31
CA VAL A 158 0.64 -5.91 -1.95
C VAL A 158 -0.09 -6.31 -0.67
N ALA A 159 0.12 -5.54 0.40
CA ALA A 159 -0.51 -5.80 1.69
C ALA A 159 -1.99 -5.37 1.70
N ARG A 160 -2.31 -4.25 1.03
CA ARG A 160 -3.68 -3.75 0.88
C ARG A 160 -3.82 -2.89 -0.37
N ARG A 161 -4.99 -2.97 -1.01
CA ARG A 161 -5.43 -2.03 -2.05
C ARG A 161 -6.48 -1.09 -1.45
N LEU A 162 -6.25 0.21 -1.53
CA LEU A 162 -7.15 1.21 -0.98
C LEU A 162 -8.37 1.39 -1.89
N HIS A 163 -9.50 1.68 -1.26
CA HIS A 163 -10.76 1.95 -1.94
C HIS A 163 -11.38 3.23 -1.37
N PHE A 164 -11.46 4.26 -2.20
CA PHE A 164 -12.10 5.52 -1.86
C PHE A 164 -13.59 5.41 -2.14
N SER A 165 -14.40 5.33 -1.08
CA SER A 165 -15.85 5.25 -1.16
C SER A 165 -16.51 6.35 -0.31
N GLY A 166 -17.55 6.97 -0.86
CA GLY A 166 -18.23 8.10 -0.23
C GLY A 166 -17.65 9.46 -0.59
N ASN A 167 -17.95 10.45 0.25
CA ASN A 167 -17.61 11.85 0.07
C ASN A 167 -17.13 12.44 1.41
N GLY A 168 -16.29 13.48 1.35
CA GLY A 168 -15.81 14.23 2.49
C GLY A 168 -14.86 13.44 3.39
N THR A 169 -14.69 13.94 4.62
CA THR A 169 -13.78 13.36 5.63
C THR A 169 -14.09 11.90 5.93
N ALA A 170 -15.36 11.47 5.92
CA ALA A 170 -15.74 10.08 6.13
C ALA A 170 -15.09 9.09 5.15
N ALA A 171 -14.80 9.52 3.92
CA ALA A 171 -14.07 8.70 2.94
C ALA A 171 -12.58 8.61 3.29
N LEU A 172 -11.98 9.71 3.76
CA LEU A 172 -10.60 9.75 4.27
C LEU A 172 -10.44 8.91 5.54
N ASP A 173 -11.41 8.95 6.45
CA ASP A 173 -11.45 8.10 7.65
C ASP A 173 -11.47 6.61 7.27
N GLY A 174 -12.09 6.26 6.14
CA GLY A 174 -12.03 4.92 5.56
C GLY A 174 -10.62 4.52 5.16
N LEU A 175 -9.93 5.38 4.39
CA LEU A 175 -8.56 5.16 4.00
C LEU A 175 -7.61 5.09 5.20
N GLU A 176 -7.80 5.97 6.19
CA GLU A 176 -7.02 5.99 7.42
C GLU A 176 -7.14 4.67 8.16
N ARG A 177 -8.37 4.17 8.38
CA ARG A 177 -8.60 2.86 9.01
C ARG A 177 -7.89 1.73 8.28
N ASP A 178 -7.90 1.76 6.95
CA ASP A 178 -7.22 0.76 6.13
C ASP A 178 -5.70 0.81 6.30
N ILE A 179 -5.11 2.01 6.30
CA ILE A 179 -3.67 2.21 6.51
C ILE A 179 -3.25 1.79 7.92
N VAL A 180 -4.00 2.22 8.94
CA VAL A 180 -3.76 1.87 10.35
C VAL A 180 -3.86 0.36 10.56
N SER A 181 -4.82 -0.31 9.90
CA SER A 181 -4.91 -1.77 9.93
C SER A 181 -3.64 -2.45 9.43
N VAL A 182 -3.03 -1.95 8.34
CA VAL A 182 -1.77 -2.49 7.81
C VAL A 182 -0.60 -2.20 8.74
N ILE A 183 -0.52 -1.00 9.31
CA ILE A 183 0.50 -0.64 10.30
C ILE A 183 0.45 -1.60 11.50
N ASN A 184 -0.74 -1.83 12.05
CA ASN A 184 -0.93 -2.73 13.20
C ASN A 184 -0.62 -4.19 12.86
N GLN A 185 -1.01 -4.65 11.68
CA GLN A 185 -0.65 -5.98 11.19
C GLN A 185 0.88 -6.14 11.09
N LEU A 186 1.56 -5.16 10.50
CA LEU A 186 3.02 -5.20 10.35
C LEU A 186 3.74 -5.18 11.71
N LYS A 187 3.22 -4.41 12.69
CA LYS A 187 3.72 -4.43 14.07
C LYS A 187 3.64 -5.82 14.70
N SER A 188 2.50 -6.50 14.56
CA SER A 188 2.28 -7.85 15.11
C SER A 188 3.07 -8.97 14.43
N THR A 189 3.62 -8.75 13.23
CA THR A 189 4.26 -9.79 12.40
C THR A 189 5.75 -10.01 12.79
N GLY A 190 6.09 -10.03 14.08
CA GLY A 190 7.47 -10.29 14.51
C GLY A 190 7.57 -10.76 15.96
N ASP A 191 8.40 -11.79 16.18
CA ASP A 191 8.65 -12.49 17.46
C ASP A 191 9.50 -11.68 18.47
N SER A 192 9.89 -10.46 18.14
CA SER A 192 10.72 -9.64 19.02
C SER A 192 9.85 -8.83 19.97
N GLU A 193 10.03 -9.07 21.28
CA GLU A 193 9.45 -8.32 22.41
C GLU A 193 9.80 -6.82 22.39
N ASP A 194 10.70 -6.40 21.49
CA ASP A 194 11.04 -5.01 21.25
C ASP A 194 10.00 -4.31 20.35
N GLU A 195 9.46 -3.20 20.84
CA GLU A 195 8.60 -2.28 20.08
C GLU A 195 9.31 -1.83 18.79
N SER A 196 8.91 -2.43 17.66
CA SER A 196 9.46 -2.06 16.36
C SER A 196 8.81 -0.76 15.89
N GLU A 197 9.62 0.29 15.72
CA GLU A 197 9.18 1.56 15.14
C GLU A 197 8.71 1.34 13.70
N VAL A 198 7.55 1.90 13.33
CA VAL A 198 7.04 1.85 11.95
C VAL A 198 7.16 3.22 11.31
N VAL A 199 7.84 3.27 10.18
CA VAL A 199 7.92 4.46 9.33
C VAL A 199 6.87 4.36 8.22
N LEU A 200 5.95 5.33 8.17
CA LEU A 200 4.99 5.47 7.08
C LEU A 200 5.55 6.43 6.02
N ILE A 201 5.62 5.96 4.78
CA ILE A 201 5.99 6.78 3.62
C ILE A 201 4.76 6.89 2.72
N VAL A 202 4.33 8.12 2.43
CA VAL A 202 3.21 8.42 1.53
C VAL A 202 3.74 9.06 0.26
N ASP A 203 3.63 8.35 -0.85
CA ASP A 203 4.09 8.77 -2.17
C ASP A 203 2.93 9.31 -3.02
N GLN A 204 3.11 10.55 -3.48
CA GLN A 204 2.20 11.32 -4.32
C GLN A 204 0.75 11.45 -3.81
N PRO A 205 0.55 11.88 -2.55
CA PRO A 205 -0.80 12.09 -2.00
C PRO A 205 -1.59 13.20 -2.73
N ASP A 206 -0.91 14.05 -3.50
CA ASP A 206 -1.52 15.07 -4.34
C ASP A 206 -2.44 14.49 -5.42
N LEU A 207 -2.22 13.24 -5.87
CA LEU A 207 -3.13 12.58 -6.80
C LEU A 207 -4.52 12.36 -6.17
N LEU A 208 -4.57 11.96 -4.90
CA LEU A 208 -5.84 11.80 -4.17
C LEU A 208 -6.58 13.13 -4.12
N LEU A 209 -5.88 14.21 -3.78
CA LEU A 209 -6.45 15.57 -3.74
C LEU A 209 -6.93 16.02 -5.13
N ALA A 210 -6.15 15.78 -6.18
CA ALA A 210 -6.49 16.15 -7.56
C ALA A 210 -7.70 15.38 -8.10
N ALA A 211 -7.82 14.10 -7.74
CA ALA A 211 -8.89 13.23 -8.24
C ALA A 211 -10.21 13.36 -7.46
N THR A 212 -10.17 13.82 -6.21
CA THR A 212 -11.36 13.99 -5.36
C THR A 212 -11.87 15.43 -5.38
N GLY A 213 -11.00 16.40 -5.08
CA GLY A 213 -11.27 17.84 -5.12
C GLY A 213 -12.52 18.30 -4.36
N PRO A 214 -12.93 19.57 -4.56
CA PRO A 214 -14.12 20.13 -3.90
C PRO A 214 -15.42 19.38 -4.22
N SER A 215 -15.52 18.75 -5.39
CA SER A 215 -16.71 17.98 -5.81
C SER A 215 -16.94 16.73 -4.96
N ARG A 216 -15.89 16.17 -4.35
CA ARG A 216 -15.98 15.10 -3.35
C ARG A 216 -15.82 15.60 -1.93
N GLY A 217 -15.76 16.91 -1.70
CA GLY A 217 -15.57 17.50 -0.37
C GLY A 217 -14.19 17.26 0.23
N ILE A 218 -13.17 17.06 -0.62
CA ILE A 218 -11.78 16.89 -0.20
C ILE A 218 -10.98 18.08 -0.71
N GLY A 219 -10.67 19.01 0.19
CA GLY A 219 -9.80 20.15 -0.06
C GLY A 219 -8.46 20.01 0.64
N ALA A 220 -7.68 21.09 0.60
CA ALA A 220 -6.37 21.13 1.25
C ALA A 220 -6.46 20.99 2.78
N THR A 221 -7.54 21.49 3.40
CA THR A 221 -7.76 21.40 4.84
C THR A 221 -8.00 19.96 5.27
N GLU A 222 -8.94 19.27 4.63
CA GLU A 222 -9.28 17.87 4.95
C GLU A 222 -8.08 16.96 4.70
N MET A 223 -7.32 17.23 3.64
CA MET A 223 -6.09 16.51 3.34
C MET A 223 -5.01 16.74 4.40
N THR A 224 -4.88 17.97 4.90
CA THR A 224 -3.92 18.31 5.97
C THR A 224 -4.31 17.61 7.27
N GLU A 225 -5.59 17.66 7.63
CA GLU A 225 -6.13 16.96 8.82
C GLU A 225 -5.87 15.45 8.75
N TRP A 226 -6.10 14.84 7.58
CA TRP A 226 -5.85 13.41 7.38
C TRP A 226 -4.38 13.02 7.52
N VAL A 227 -3.44 13.80 6.96
CA VAL A 227 -2.00 13.55 7.14
C VAL A 227 -1.59 13.70 8.61
N MET A 228 -2.13 14.70 9.32
CA MET A 228 -1.87 14.90 10.74
C MET A 228 -2.47 13.77 11.59
N GLY A 229 -3.64 13.25 11.24
CA GLY A 229 -4.23 12.06 11.86
C GLY A 229 -3.34 10.83 11.73
N LEU A 230 -2.85 10.55 10.51
CA LEU A 230 -1.90 9.47 10.25
C LEU A 230 -0.60 9.62 11.06
N GLN A 231 -0.09 10.84 11.22
CA GLN A 231 1.07 11.09 12.08
C GLN A 231 0.75 10.74 13.53
N GLN A 232 -0.37 11.21 14.08
CA GLN A 232 -0.76 10.97 15.48
C GLN A 232 -0.94 9.48 15.79
N VAL A 233 -1.51 8.69 14.88
CA VAL A 233 -1.64 7.25 15.07
C VAL A 233 -0.28 6.56 15.12
N SER A 234 0.70 7.08 14.38
CA SER A 234 2.09 6.62 14.51
C SER A 234 2.68 6.93 15.90
N LEU A 235 2.33 8.09 16.49
CA LEU A 235 2.86 8.57 17.78
C LEU A 235 2.25 7.90 19.01
N GLN A 236 0.93 7.76 19.04
CA GLN A 236 0.22 7.17 20.19
C GLN A 236 0.60 5.70 20.40
N SER A 237 1.17 5.06 19.38
CA SER A 237 1.58 3.68 19.45
C SER A 237 2.98 3.46 20.05
N GLY A 238 3.68 4.51 20.50
CA GLY A 238 4.94 4.42 21.26
C GLY A 238 4.79 4.66 22.77
N TYR A 239 3.55 4.69 23.27
CA TYR A 239 3.20 4.84 24.68
C TYR A 239 2.18 3.76 25.08
N VAL A 240 2.58 2.49 25.09
CA VAL A 240 1.81 1.42 25.76
C VAL A 240 2.77 0.53 26.55
#